data_AF-A0A9E5FTC5-F1
#
_entry.id   AF-A0A9E5FTC5-F1
#
_cell.length_a   1.000
_cell.length_b   1.000
_cell.length_c   1.000
_cell.angle_alpha   90.00
_cell.angle_beta   90.00
_cell.angle_gamma   90.00
#
_symmetry.space_group_name_H-M   'P 1'
#
loop_
_entity.id
_entity.type
_entity.pdbx_description
1 polymer ?
#
loop_
_entity_poly.entity_id
_entity_poly.type
_entity_poly.pdbx_seq_one_letter_code
_entity_poly.pdbx_strand_id
1 'polypeptide(L)'
;MLGLWSTRSQARTIKDYAKPGVVDRIDGLCVEAMLVLCDVILWARAKQLPVVISDAVTTMEEDQKLARVSSTHREGRAFDLSTRGWAKDSIDECVRVFGFKYRHLAAIGQDGNPRLVYFHNAGTGDHLHFQVAKRFAMPLLVSGAKKA
;
A
#
# COMPACT_ATOMS: atom_id res chain seq x y z
N MET A 1 7.65 33.80 -32.03
CA MET A 1 8.41 32.67 -31.45
C MET A 1 7.49 31.93 -30.49
N LEU A 2 6.97 30.77 -30.89
CA LEU A 2 6.18 29.90 -30.01
C LEU A 2 7.14 28.92 -29.33
N GLY A 3 7.42 29.15 -28.04
CA GLY A 3 8.20 28.23 -27.23
C GLY A 3 7.41 26.95 -26.98
N LEU A 4 7.84 25.84 -27.58
CA LEU A 4 7.38 24.49 -27.25
C LEU A 4 7.93 24.12 -25.87
N TRP A 5 7.12 24.31 -24.82
CA TRP A 5 7.42 23.78 -23.49
C TRP A 5 7.23 22.26 -23.51
N SER A 6 8.32 21.53 -23.71
CA SER A 6 8.37 20.08 -23.55
C SER A 6 8.25 19.73 -22.07
N THR A 7 7.03 19.53 -21.57
CA THR A 7 6.77 18.96 -20.25
C THR A 7 6.98 17.44 -20.28
N ARG A 8 8.24 17.01 -20.48
CA ARG A 8 8.60 15.63 -20.16
C ARG A 8 8.49 15.50 -18.64
N SER A 9 7.34 15.03 -18.17
CA SER A 9 7.19 14.54 -16.80
C SER A 9 8.30 13.52 -16.58
N GLN A 10 9.20 13.79 -15.63
CA GLN A 10 10.14 12.76 -15.19
C GLN A 10 9.35 11.52 -14.78
N ALA A 11 9.87 10.34 -15.15
CA ALA A 11 9.26 9.08 -14.77
C ALA A 11 9.32 8.97 -13.24
N ARG A 12 8.15 8.89 -12.59
CA ARG A 12 8.08 8.68 -11.15
C ARG A 12 8.30 7.20 -10.81
N THR A 13 9.07 6.95 -9.76
CA THR A 13 9.21 5.63 -9.13
C THR A 13 8.11 5.40 -8.10
N ILE A 14 7.96 4.17 -7.60
CA ILE A 14 7.01 3.87 -6.49
C ILE A 14 7.39 4.64 -5.23
N LYS A 15 8.69 4.78 -4.96
CA LYS A 15 9.24 5.47 -3.78
C LYS A 15 8.86 6.95 -3.74
N ASP A 16 8.59 7.56 -4.90
CA ASP A 16 8.16 8.96 -5.00
C ASP A 16 6.75 9.21 -4.41
N TYR A 17 5.98 8.15 -4.15
CA TYR A 17 4.67 8.23 -3.49
C TYR A 17 4.74 7.99 -1.98
N ALA A 18 5.90 7.65 -1.43
CA ALA A 18 6.03 7.32 -0.01
C ALA A 18 6.25 8.54 0.87
N LYS A 19 5.68 8.54 2.07
CA LYS A 19 6.02 9.55 3.09
C LYS A 19 7.50 9.43 3.49
N PRO A 20 8.13 10.53 3.96
CA PRO A 20 9.41 10.46 4.65
C PRO A 20 9.36 9.40 5.76
N GLY A 21 10.37 8.53 5.80
CA GLY A 21 10.44 7.39 6.73
C GLY A 21 9.81 6.09 6.22
N VAL A 22 8.99 6.11 5.16
CA VAL A 22 8.35 4.92 4.57
C VAL A 22 9.08 4.43 3.31
N VAL A 23 9.84 5.31 2.65
CA VAL A 23 10.53 5.06 1.37
C VAL A 23 11.25 3.70 1.33
N ASP A 24 12.10 3.41 2.31
CA ASP A 24 12.91 2.18 2.30
C ASP A 24 12.13 0.95 2.80
N ARG A 25 11.00 1.16 3.48
CA ARG A 25 10.14 0.08 3.99
C ARG A 25 9.38 -0.61 2.86
N ILE A 26 9.20 0.06 1.73
CA ILE A 26 8.55 -0.50 0.54
C ILE A 26 9.31 -1.71 0.01
N ASP A 27 10.64 -1.74 0.13
CA ASP A 27 11.47 -2.83 -0.37
C ASP A 27 11.26 -4.14 0.41
N GLY A 28 10.68 -4.06 1.62
CA GLY A 28 10.33 -5.22 2.44
C GLY A 28 8.99 -5.87 2.11
N LEU A 29 8.20 -5.29 1.20
CA LEU A 29 6.91 -5.85 0.82
C LEU A 29 7.08 -7.18 0.08
N CYS A 30 6.17 -8.12 0.31
CA CYS A 30 6.06 -9.33 -0.49
C CYS A 30 5.69 -8.99 -1.94
N VAL A 31 5.98 -9.92 -2.86
CA VAL A 31 5.75 -9.72 -4.30
C VAL A 31 4.28 -9.34 -4.57
N GLU A 32 3.35 -10.03 -3.93
CA GLU A 32 1.92 -9.83 -4.11
C GLU A 32 1.47 -8.45 -3.62
N ALA A 33 1.95 -8.02 -2.45
CA ALA A 33 1.64 -6.69 -1.92
C ALA A 33 2.22 -5.59 -2.83
N MET A 34 3.42 -5.79 -3.36
CA MET A 34 4.04 -4.87 -4.32
C MET A 34 3.23 -4.79 -5.63
N LEU A 35 2.76 -5.92 -6.17
CA LEU A 35 1.93 -5.94 -7.38
C LEU A 35 0.61 -5.21 -7.18
N VAL A 36 -0.05 -5.43 -6.04
CA VAL A 36 -1.27 -4.70 -5.68
C VAL A 36 -0.99 -3.21 -5.51
N LEU A 37 0.12 -2.84 -4.87
CA LEU A 37 0.55 -1.45 -4.70
C LEU A 37 0.77 -0.75 -6.07
N CYS A 38 1.46 -1.39 -7.00
CA CYS A 38 1.64 -0.88 -8.36
C CYS A 38 0.30 -0.61 -9.06
N ASP A 39 -0.62 -1.57 -8.99
CA ASP A 39 -1.91 -1.49 -9.66
C ASP A 39 -2.80 -0.38 -9.07
N VAL A 40 -2.82 -0.21 -7.74
CA VAL A 40 -3.56 0.88 -7.10
C VAL A 40 -2.95 2.26 -7.39
N ILE A 41 -1.62 2.38 -7.50
CA ILE A 41 -0.96 3.61 -7.93
C ILE A 41 -1.41 3.97 -9.35
N LEU A 42 -1.40 3.01 -10.29
CA LEU A 42 -1.83 3.24 -11.67
C LEU A 42 -3.31 3.64 -11.75
N TRP A 43 -4.17 2.95 -11.00
CA TRP A 43 -5.60 3.26 -10.91
C TRP A 43 -5.85 4.68 -10.36
N ALA A 44 -5.19 5.03 -9.26
CA ALA A 44 -5.36 6.34 -8.64
C ALA A 44 -4.86 7.47 -9.56
N ARG A 45 -3.74 7.26 -10.27
CA ARG A 45 -3.24 8.20 -11.28
C ARG A 45 -4.20 8.38 -12.44
N ALA A 46 -4.79 7.31 -12.96
CA ALA A 46 -5.78 7.39 -14.04
C ALA A 46 -7.01 8.21 -13.62
N LYS A 47 -7.35 8.20 -12.33
CA LYS A 47 -8.41 9.01 -11.72
C LYS A 47 -7.96 10.36 -11.19
N GLN A 48 -6.69 10.74 -11.41
CA GLN A 48 -6.11 12.00 -10.92
C GLN A 48 -6.22 12.18 -9.39
N LEU A 49 -6.19 11.07 -8.64
CA LEU A 49 -6.24 11.08 -7.18
C LEU A 49 -4.83 11.28 -6.60
N PRO A 50 -4.66 12.04 -5.52
CA PRO A 50 -3.38 12.16 -4.83
C PRO A 50 -3.01 10.81 -4.21
N VAL A 51 -1.78 10.34 -4.44
CA VAL A 51 -1.31 9.07 -3.90
C VAL A 51 -0.23 9.32 -2.88
N VAL A 52 -0.43 8.80 -1.66
CA VAL A 52 0.56 8.83 -0.58
C VAL A 52 0.56 7.48 0.14
N ILE A 53 1.67 6.76 0.04
CA ILE A 53 1.91 5.54 0.83
C ILE A 53 2.27 5.99 2.25
N SER A 54 1.35 5.77 3.18
CA SER A 54 1.44 6.26 4.54
C SER A 54 2.14 5.32 5.49
N ASP A 55 2.13 4.02 5.17
CA ASP A 55 2.85 2.99 5.92
C ASP A 55 3.12 1.76 5.06
N ALA A 56 4.15 0.99 5.44
CA ALA A 56 4.56 -0.26 4.79
C ALA A 56 5.13 -1.21 5.85
N VAL A 57 6.29 -1.84 5.63
CA VAL A 57 6.85 -2.80 6.58
C VAL A 57 7.26 -2.14 7.89
N THR A 58 6.82 -2.71 9.03
CA THR A 58 7.16 -2.24 10.37
C THR A 58 8.05 -3.21 11.13
N THR A 59 8.70 -2.72 12.19
CA THR A 59 9.46 -3.55 13.12
C THR A 59 8.59 -4.04 14.29
N MET A 60 9.09 -5.04 15.02
CA MET A 60 8.45 -5.48 16.27
C MET A 60 8.36 -4.34 17.30
N GLU A 61 9.40 -3.51 17.41
CA GLU A 61 9.44 -2.38 18.34
C GLU A 61 8.37 -1.34 18.02
N GLU A 62 8.18 -1.03 16.73
CA GLU A 62 7.12 -0.12 16.29
C GLU A 62 5.73 -0.67 16.57
N ASP A 63 5.52 -1.96 16.28
CA ASP A 63 4.25 -2.63 16.56
C ASP A 63 3.92 -2.59 18.07
N GLN A 64 4.91 -2.82 18.93
CA GLN A 64 4.76 -2.74 20.39
C GLN A 64 4.44 -1.32 20.85
N LYS A 65 5.17 -0.32 20.35
CA LYS A 65 4.96 1.09 20.70
C LYS A 65 3.57 1.59 20.29
N LEU A 66 3.05 1.11 19.16
CA LEU A 66 1.74 1.48 18.64
C LEU A 66 0.61 0.53 19.09
N ALA A 67 0.91 -0.45 19.95
CA ALA A 67 -0.01 -1.48 20.41
C ALA A 67 -0.78 -2.15 19.25
N ARG A 68 -0.09 -2.43 18.13
CA ARG A 68 -0.70 -3.06 16.95
C ARG A 68 -1.16 -4.47 17.27
N VAL A 69 -2.39 -4.78 16.87
CA VAL A 69 -3.00 -6.11 17.06
C VAL A 69 -2.64 -7.11 15.95
N SER A 70 -2.10 -6.64 14.83
CA SER A 70 -1.82 -7.44 13.63
C SER A 70 -0.33 -7.38 13.27
N SER A 71 0.22 -8.52 12.85
CA SER A 71 1.58 -8.64 12.32
C SER A 71 1.67 -8.39 10.80
N THR A 72 0.59 -8.03 10.13
CA THR A 72 0.51 -7.90 8.65
C THR A 72 1.61 -7.02 8.06
N HIS A 73 1.85 -5.85 8.64
CA HIS A 73 2.91 -4.93 8.20
C HIS A 73 4.30 -5.51 8.44
N ARG A 74 4.56 -6.03 9.65
CA ARG A 74 5.84 -6.66 10.00
C ARG A 74 6.18 -7.87 9.12
N GLU A 75 5.17 -8.60 8.67
CA GLU A 75 5.32 -9.73 7.74
C GLU A 75 5.47 -9.29 6.27
N GLY A 76 5.53 -7.99 5.99
CA GLY A 76 5.71 -7.47 4.62
C GLY A 76 4.49 -7.62 3.71
N ARG A 77 3.33 -7.98 4.26
CA ARG A 77 2.14 -8.34 3.48
C ARG A 77 1.02 -7.33 3.58
N ALA A 78 1.30 -6.14 4.09
CA ALA A 78 0.37 -5.03 4.11
C ALA A 78 1.04 -3.67 3.86
N PHE A 79 0.26 -2.74 3.34
CA PHE A 79 0.63 -1.34 3.16
C PHE A 79 -0.61 -0.46 3.29
N ASP A 80 -0.38 0.81 3.63
CA ASP A 80 -1.45 1.79 3.81
C ASP A 80 -1.34 2.91 2.78
N LEU A 81 -2.48 3.30 2.21
CA LEU A 81 -2.60 4.50 1.39
C LEU A 81 -3.44 5.55 2.12
N SER A 82 -2.90 6.76 2.24
CA SER A 82 -3.68 7.88 2.73
C SER A 82 -4.81 8.22 1.75
N THR A 83 -6.01 8.46 2.28
CA THR A 83 -7.18 8.90 1.50
C THR A 83 -7.36 10.42 1.55
N ARG A 84 -6.35 11.17 2.01
CA ARG A 84 -6.43 12.64 2.07
C ARG A 84 -6.66 13.20 0.67
N GLY A 85 -7.75 13.94 0.49
CA GLY A 85 -8.14 14.53 -0.80
C GLY A 85 -8.93 13.58 -1.70
N TRP A 86 -9.30 12.38 -1.23
CA TRP A 86 -10.20 11.49 -1.96
C TRP A 86 -11.64 11.79 -1.58
N ALA A 87 -12.53 11.82 -2.58
CA ALA A 87 -13.96 11.77 -2.33
C ALA A 87 -14.36 10.39 -1.77
N LYS A 88 -15.45 10.33 -1.01
CA LYS A 88 -15.98 9.07 -0.46
C LYS A 88 -16.22 8.03 -1.57
N ASP A 89 -16.80 8.44 -2.69
CA ASP A 89 -17.07 7.56 -3.83
C ASP A 89 -15.80 6.93 -4.40
N SER A 90 -14.68 7.67 -4.41
CA SER A 90 -13.37 7.13 -4.84
C SER A 90 -12.84 6.09 -3.86
N ILE A 91 -13.05 6.29 -2.55
CA ILE A 91 -12.67 5.32 -1.52
C ILE A 91 -13.50 4.04 -1.68
N ASP A 92 -14.82 4.18 -1.78
CA ASP A 92 -15.74 3.06 -1.96
C ASP A 92 -15.45 2.28 -3.26
N GLU A 93 -15.18 3.00 -4.35
CA GLU A 93 -14.82 2.41 -5.63
C GLU A 93 -13.50 1.65 -5.54
N CYS A 94 -12.48 2.22 -4.89
CA CYS A 94 -11.20 1.54 -4.67
C CYS A 94 -11.40 0.23 -3.90
N VAL A 95 -12.13 0.28 -2.77
CA VAL A 95 -12.42 -0.91 -1.95
C VAL A 95 -13.12 -1.98 -2.79
N ARG A 96 -14.14 -1.59 -3.56
CA ARG A 96 -14.90 -2.52 -4.41
C ARG A 96 -14.05 -3.12 -5.52
N VAL A 97 -13.33 -2.29 -6.28
CA VAL A 97 -12.54 -2.72 -7.45
C VAL A 97 -11.42 -3.67 -7.01
N PHE A 98 -10.61 -3.27 -6.04
CA PHE A 98 -9.46 -4.07 -5.60
C PHE A 98 -9.89 -5.26 -4.75
N GLY A 99 -10.89 -5.08 -3.88
CA GLY A 99 -11.48 -6.16 -3.10
C GLY A 99 -12.03 -7.29 -3.98
N PHE A 100 -12.61 -6.97 -5.14
CA PHE A 100 -13.03 -7.97 -6.12
C PHE A 100 -11.86 -8.52 -6.94
N LYS A 101 -11.05 -7.66 -7.56
CA LYS A 101 -9.95 -8.02 -8.47
C LYS A 101 -8.94 -8.98 -7.84
N TYR A 102 -8.57 -8.73 -6.58
CA TYR A 102 -7.60 -9.54 -5.85
C TYR A 102 -8.23 -10.33 -4.69
N ARG A 103 -9.53 -10.65 -4.78
CA ARG A 103 -10.24 -11.44 -3.75
C ARG A 103 -9.52 -12.75 -3.42
N HIS A 104 -8.89 -13.37 -4.41
CA HIS A 104 -8.15 -14.63 -4.25
C HIS A 104 -6.88 -14.47 -3.41
N LEU A 105 -6.30 -13.27 -3.31
CA LEU A 105 -5.13 -12.95 -2.48
C LEU A 105 -5.49 -12.42 -1.08
N ALA A 106 -6.76 -12.07 -0.86
CA ALA A 106 -7.22 -11.40 0.34
C ALA A 106 -7.02 -12.24 1.62
N ALA A 107 -6.55 -11.59 2.69
CA ALA A 107 -6.58 -12.20 4.02
C ALA A 107 -8.02 -12.37 4.53
N ILE A 108 -8.24 -13.36 5.38
CA ILE A 108 -9.54 -13.64 5.98
C ILE A 108 -9.74 -12.72 7.20
N GLY A 109 -10.84 -11.96 7.20
CA GLY A 109 -11.23 -11.13 8.33
C GLY A 109 -11.76 -11.96 9.51
N GLN A 110 -11.95 -11.30 10.66
CA GLN A 110 -12.50 -11.95 11.85
C GLN A 110 -13.92 -12.50 11.64
N ASP A 111 -14.65 -11.95 10.67
CA ASP A 111 -15.98 -12.39 10.24
C ASP A 111 -15.95 -13.54 9.23
N GLY A 112 -14.77 -14.10 8.93
CA GLY A 112 -14.59 -15.16 7.95
C GLY A 112 -14.60 -14.70 6.49
N ASN A 113 -14.84 -13.40 6.22
CA ASN A 113 -14.90 -12.89 4.86
C ASN A 113 -13.50 -12.48 4.34
N PRO A 114 -13.18 -12.74 3.06
CA PRO A 114 -11.95 -12.27 2.46
C PRO A 114 -11.96 -10.73 2.33
N ARG A 115 -10.93 -10.06 2.88
CA ARG A 115 -10.73 -8.62 2.77
C ARG A 115 -9.30 -8.32 2.34
N LEU A 116 -9.14 -7.93 1.07
CA LEU A 116 -7.87 -7.41 0.56
C LEU A 116 -7.67 -5.99 1.06
N VAL A 117 -8.69 -5.15 0.92
CA VAL A 117 -8.64 -3.73 1.24
C VAL A 117 -9.84 -3.34 2.08
N TYR A 118 -9.62 -2.47 3.06
CA TYR A 118 -10.70 -1.83 3.79
C TYR A 118 -10.28 -0.43 4.23
N PHE A 119 -11.27 0.44 4.36
CA PHE A 119 -11.09 1.78 4.90
C PHE A 119 -11.23 1.75 6.42
N HIS A 120 -10.31 2.39 7.14
CA HIS A 120 -10.46 2.64 8.58
C HIS A 120 -9.61 3.82 9.06
N ASN A 121 -9.83 4.21 10.31
CA ASN A 121 -9.00 5.15 11.04
C ASN A 121 -8.43 4.46 12.27
N ALA A 122 -7.11 4.27 12.30
CA ALA A 122 -6.40 3.60 13.39
C ALA A 122 -5.62 4.59 14.29
N GLY A 123 -6.06 5.85 14.37
CA GLY A 123 -5.41 6.89 15.16
C GLY A 123 -4.30 7.67 14.43
N THR A 124 -3.91 7.23 13.23
CA THR A 124 -2.92 7.89 12.35
C THR A 124 -3.56 8.64 11.17
N GLY A 125 -4.89 8.74 11.18
CA GLY A 125 -5.72 9.36 10.14
C GLY A 125 -6.38 8.33 9.21
N ASP A 126 -7.25 8.83 8.34
CA ASP A 126 -8.01 8.02 7.40
C ASP A 126 -7.12 7.43 6.30
N HIS A 127 -7.22 6.12 6.11
CA HIS A 127 -6.45 5.39 5.10
C HIS A 127 -7.16 4.12 4.63
N LEU A 128 -6.69 3.62 3.49
CA LEU A 128 -6.99 2.29 2.99
C LEU A 128 -5.88 1.34 3.41
N HIS A 129 -6.22 0.29 4.16
CA HIS A 129 -5.31 -0.77 4.54
C HIS A 129 -5.43 -1.92 3.55
N PHE A 130 -4.34 -2.24 2.85
CA PHE A 130 -4.25 -3.38 1.94
C PHE A 130 -3.50 -4.52 2.63
N GLN A 131 -4.06 -5.74 2.60
CA GLN A 131 -3.45 -6.92 3.21
C GLN A 131 -3.61 -8.18 2.35
N VAL A 132 -2.49 -8.86 2.11
CA VAL A 132 -2.41 -10.15 1.41
C VAL A 132 -2.44 -11.28 2.43
N ALA A 133 -3.12 -12.39 2.11
CA ALA A 133 -3.13 -13.58 2.94
C ALA A 133 -1.72 -14.18 3.06
N LYS A 134 -1.36 -14.59 4.27
CA LYS A 134 -0.04 -15.13 4.59
C LYS A 134 0.43 -16.26 3.66
N ARG A 135 -0.48 -17.14 3.24
CA ARG A 135 -0.18 -18.27 2.33
C ARG A 135 0.30 -17.85 0.94
N PHE A 136 0.07 -16.60 0.54
CA PHE A 136 0.51 -16.09 -0.75
C PHE A 136 1.70 -15.15 -0.63
N ALA A 137 2.09 -14.71 0.57
CA ALA A 137 3.12 -13.70 0.74
C ALA A 137 4.51 -14.27 0.40
N MET A 138 4.92 -14.13 -0.87
CA MET A 138 6.25 -14.55 -1.32
C MET A 138 7.26 -13.46 -0.98
N PRO A 139 8.36 -13.78 -0.28
CA PRO A 139 9.38 -12.79 0.03
C PRO A 139 9.99 -12.25 -1.27
N LEU A 140 10.22 -10.93 -1.34
CA LEU A 140 11.02 -10.36 -2.41
C LEU A 140 12.43 -10.94 -2.27
N LEU A 141 12.89 -11.72 -3.23
CA LEU A 141 14.27 -12.20 -3.28
C LEU A 141 15.18 -11.03 -3.72
N VAL A 142 15.39 -10.06 -2.83
CA VAL A 142 16.41 -9.04 -3.05
C VAL A 142 17.76 -9.71 -2.79
N SER A 143 18.55 -9.89 -3.85
CA SER A 143 19.88 -10.47 -3.75
C SER A 143 20.73 -9.71 -2.74
N GLY A 144 21.24 -10.41 -1.73
CA GLY A 144 22.28 -9.90 -0.84
C GLY A 144 21.74 -9.14 0.36
N ALA A 145 21.36 -9.88 1.39
CA ALA A 145 21.40 -9.38 2.74
C ALA A 145 22.76 -8.71 3.02
N LYS A 146 22.76 -7.42 3.34
CA LYS A 146 23.59 -6.98 4.47
C LYS A 146 22.69 -7.09 5.69
N LYS A 147 22.71 -8.27 6.31
CA LYS A 147 22.38 -8.38 7.74
C LYS A 147 23.40 -7.48 8.45
N ALA A 148 22.91 -6.42 9.11
CA ALA A 148 23.66 -5.76 10.17
C ALA A 148 23.78 -6.71 11.36
#